data_AF-A0A2U2N980-F1
#
_entry.id   AF-A0A2U2N980-F1
#
_cell.length_a   1.000
_cell.length_b   1.000
_cell.length_c   1.000
_cell.angle_alpha   90.00
_cell.angle_beta   90.00
_cell.angle_gamma   90.00
#
_symmetry.space_group_name_H-M   'P 1'
#
loop_
_entity.id
_entity.type
_entity.pdbx_description
1 polymer ?
#
loop_
_entity_poly.entity_id
_entity_poly.type
_entity_poly.pdbx_seq_one_letter_code
_entity_poly.pdbx_strand_id
1 'polypeptide(L)' 'MENETTIDLEQEIERKLDELEKQFPTSDPNSSLSREGRRYSLWTIADMEETPEAKVKAVREALMGEVAQVSMF' A
#
# COMPACT_ATOMS: atom_id res chain seq x y z
N MET A 1 19.37 -6.89 -11.04
CA MET A 1 18.65 -7.41 -9.86
C MET A 1 17.66 -6.38 -9.30
N GLU A 2 17.92 -5.07 -9.36
CA GLU A 2 16.97 -4.03 -8.89
C GLU A 2 15.60 -4.00 -9.61
N ASN A 3 15.55 -4.36 -10.90
CA ASN A 3 14.28 -4.39 -11.65
C ASN A 3 13.30 -5.47 -11.18
N GLU A 4 13.80 -6.64 -10.74
CA GLU A 4 12.92 -7.75 -10.35
C GLU A 4 12.20 -7.45 -9.04
N THR A 5 12.88 -6.83 -8.08
CA THR A 5 12.26 -6.50 -6.80
C THR A 5 11.29 -5.33 -6.87
N THR A 6 11.55 -4.38 -7.79
CA THR A 6 10.60 -3.31 -8.07
C THR A 6 9.30 -3.88 -8.65
N ILE A 7 9.39 -4.89 -9.54
CA ILE A 7 8.23 -5.60 -10.08
C ILE A 7 7.48 -6.38 -8.98
N ASP A 8 8.19 -7.03 -8.06
CA ASP A 8 7.56 -7.75 -6.93
C ASP A 8 6.81 -6.79 -5.99
N LEU A 9 7.40 -5.63 -5.70
CA LEU A 9 6.77 -4.60 -4.88
C LEU A 9 5.51 -4.02 -5.52
N GLU A 10 5.53 -3.70 -6.82
CA GLU A 10 4.36 -3.17 -7.54
C GLU A 10 3.20 -4.18 -7.54
N GLN A 11 3.50 -5.46 -7.78
CA GLN A 11 2.51 -6.54 -7.70
C GLN A 11 1.93 -6.68 -6.30
N GLU A 12 2.75 -6.55 -5.27
CA GLU A 12 2.31 -6.63 -3.88
C GLU A 12 1.44 -5.44 -3.49
N ILE A 13 1.75 -4.24 -3.97
CA ILE A 13 0.93 -3.04 -3.78
C ILE A 13 -0.45 -3.26 -4.42
N GLU A 14 -0.54 -3.74 -5.66
CA GLU A 14 -1.84 -4.02 -6.28
C GLU A 14 -2.62 -5.10 -5.53
N ARG A 15 -1.96 -6.16 -5.06
CA ARG A 15 -2.61 -7.19 -4.24
C ARG A 15 -3.16 -6.60 -2.94
N LYS A 16 -2.37 -5.78 -2.24
CA LYS A 16 -2.81 -5.13 -1.01
C LYS A 16 -3.95 -4.15 -1.27
N LEU A 17 -3.93 -3.40 -2.37
CA LEU A 17 -5.05 -2.53 -2.75
C LEU A 17 -6.35 -3.32 -2.95
N ASP A 18 -6.29 -4.49 -3.58
CA ASP A 18 -7.45 -5.35 -3.74
C ASP A 18 -7.95 -5.93 -2.42
N GLU A 19 -7.06 -6.27 -1.49
CA GLU A 19 -7.41 -6.69 -0.14
C GLU A 19 -8.09 -5.57 0.66
N LEU A 20 -7.57 -4.34 0.56
CA LEU A 20 -8.14 -3.16 1.21
C LEU A 20 -9.47 -2.78 0.58
N GLU A 21 -9.63 -2.88 -0.74
CA GLU A 21 -10.88 -2.60 -1.43
C GLU A 21 -12.02 -3.53 -0.99
N LYS A 22 -11.72 -4.81 -0.74
CA LYS A 22 -12.72 -5.78 -0.26
C LYS A 22 -13.23 -5.46 1.15
N GLN A 23 -12.37 -4.91 2.00
CA GLN A 23 -12.68 -4.61 3.40
C GLN A 23 -13.24 -3.20 3.57
N PHE A 24 -12.73 -2.26 2.79
CA PHE A 24 -13.05 -0.84 2.83
C PHE A 24 -13.31 -0.36 1.39
N PRO A 25 -14.48 -0.63 0.81
CA PRO A 25 -14.76 -0.26 -0.57
C PRO A 25 -14.63 1.25 -0.79
N THR A 26 -13.92 1.67 -1.83
CA THR A 26 -13.80 3.08 -2.22
C THR A 26 -15.10 3.66 -2.76
N SER A 27 -16.05 2.79 -3.14
CA SER A 27 -17.42 3.17 -3.48
C SER A 27 -18.27 3.55 -2.27
N ASP A 28 -17.82 3.27 -1.04
CA ASP A 28 -18.49 3.74 0.18
C ASP A 28 -18.28 5.26 0.30
N PRO A 29 -19.35 6.07 0.42
CA PRO A 29 -19.22 7.53 0.61
C PRO A 29 -18.48 7.92 1.91
N ASN A 30 -18.34 7.00 2.86
CA ASN A 30 -17.56 7.18 4.08
C ASN A 30 -16.10 6.72 3.94
N SER A 31 -15.70 6.21 2.77
CA SER A 31 -14.30 5.84 2.52
C SER A 31 -13.43 7.10 2.57
N SER A 32 -12.49 7.12 3.50
CA SER A 32 -11.59 8.26 3.71
C SER A 32 -10.55 8.44 2.62
N LEU A 33 -10.29 7.40 1.81
CA LEU A 33 -9.24 7.41 0.79
C LEU A 33 -9.70 6.75 -0.51
N SER A 34 -9.34 7.38 -1.63
CA SER A 34 -9.43 6.79 -2.96
C SER A 34 -8.41 5.66 -3.13
N ARG A 35 -8.62 4.77 -4.10
CA ARG A 35 -7.65 3.71 -4.43
C ARG A 35 -6.27 4.28 -4.76
N GLU A 36 -6.21 5.41 -5.45
CA GLU A 36 -4.95 6.09 -5.78
C GLU A 36 -4.25 6.65 -4.53
N GLY A 37 -5.01 7.25 -3.60
CA GLY A 37 -4.45 7.70 -2.32
C GLY A 37 -3.90 6.55 -1.48
N ARG A 38 -4.57 5.40 -1.49
CA ARG A 38 -4.06 4.17 -0.85
C ARG A 38 -2.80 3.67 -1.54
N ARG A 39 -2.74 3.71 -2.88
CA ARG A 39 -1.55 3.30 -3.64
C ARG A 39 -0.34 4.15 -3.27
N TYR A 40 -0.51 5.47 -3.26
CA TYR A 40 0.53 6.40 -2.85
C TYR A 40 1.02 6.08 -1.43
N SER A 41 0.10 5.92 -0.49
CA SER A 41 0.44 5.62 0.91
C SER A 41 1.17 4.29 1.08
N LEU A 42 0.83 3.25 0.31
CA LEU A 42 1.55 1.97 0.33
C LEU A 42 2.97 2.10 -0.22
N TRP A 43 3.18 2.91 -1.26
CA TRP A 43 4.52 3.26 -1.72
C TRP A 43 5.30 4.01 -0.64
N THR A 44 4.67 4.97 0.04
CA THR A 44 5.32 5.70 1.15
C THR A 44 5.70 4.76 2.29
N ILE A 45 4.83 3.82 2.67
CA ILE A 45 5.14 2.79 3.68
C ILE A 45 6.34 1.94 3.23
N ALA A 46 6.35 1.50 1.97
CA ALA A 46 7.48 0.73 1.43
C ALA A 46 8.79 1.53 1.48
N ASP A 47 8.74 2.84 1.22
CA ASP A 47 9.91 3.71 1.23
C ASP A 47 10.45 4.05 2.62
N MET A 48 9.72 3.72 3.69
CA MET A 48 10.24 3.78 5.06
C MET A 48 11.24 2.66 5.37
N GLU A 49 11.25 1.60 4.57
CA GLU A 49 12.10 0.43 4.77
C GLU A 49 13.36 0.46 3.90
N GLU A 50 14.49 0.01 4.47
CA GLU A 50 15.79 0.12 3.80
C GLU A 50 16.06 -1.03 2.81
N THR A 51 15.55 -2.24 3.09
CA THR A 51 15.84 -3.41 2.25
C THR A 51 14.65 -3.79 1.37
N PRO A 52 14.90 -4.31 0.16
CA PRO A 52 13.82 -4.67 -0.76
C PRO A 52 12.83 -5.70 -0.16
N GLU A 53 13.32 -6.66 0.62
CA GLU A 53 12.47 -7.66 1.29
C GLU A 53 11.61 -7.02 2.39
N ALA A 54 12.15 -6.03 3.12
CA ALA A 54 11.42 -5.30 4.13
C ALA A 54 10.33 -4.42 3.51
N LYS A 55 10.60 -3.78 2.35
CA LYS A 55 9.59 -3.02 1.59
C LYS A 55 8.37 -3.87 1.25
N VAL A 56 8.61 -5.05 0.66
CA VAL A 56 7.53 -6.00 0.29
C VAL A 56 6.78 -6.46 1.54
N LYS A 57 7.49 -6.77 2.63
CA LYS A 57 6.88 -7.17 3.88
C LYS A 57 6.00 -6.06 4.48
N ALA A 58 6.46 -4.83 4.50
CA ALA A 58 5.70 -3.69 5.03
C ALA A 58 4.40 -3.49 4.25
N VAL A 59 4.43 -3.58 2.91
CA VAL A 59 3.21 -3.54 2.09
C VAL A 59 2.26 -4.70 2.40
N ARG A 60 2.78 -5.92 2.59
CA ARG A 60 1.96 -7.10 2.94
C ARG A 60 1.27 -6.96 4.28
N GLU A 61 1.91 -6.33 5.25
CA GLU A 61 1.41 -6.23 6.63
C GLU A 61 0.62 -4.93 6.87
N ALA A 62 0.70 -3.96 5.96
CA ALA A 62 0.03 -2.67 6.08
C ALA A 62 -1.49 -2.79 6.34
N LEU A 63 -1.93 -2.10 7.38
CA LEU A 63 -3.32 -1.97 7.78
C LEU A 63 -3.93 -0.67 7.24
N MET A 64 -5.25 -0.65 7.06
CA MET A 64 -5.96 0.54 6.57
C MET A 64 -5.74 1.78 7.46
N GLY A 65 -5.57 1.60 8.78
CA GLY A 65 -5.25 2.69 9.71
C GLY A 65 -3.88 3.32 9.44
N GLU A 66 -2.88 2.52 9.11
CA GLU A 66 -1.53 2.98 8.76
C GLU A 66 -1.58 3.69 7.42
N VAL A 67 -2.19 3.08 6.40
CA VAL A 67 -2.42 3.68 5.08
C VAL A 67 -3.10 5.05 5.21
N ALA A 68 -4.13 5.16 6.05
CA ALA A 68 -4.79 6.43 6.33
C ALA A 68 -3.88 7.44 7.02
N GLN A 69 -3.09 7.01 8.02
CA GLN A 69 -2.18 7.89 8.73
C GLN A 69 -1.09 8.46 7.81
N VAL A 70 -0.51 7.65 6.93
CA VAL A 70 0.55 8.14 6.02
C VAL A 70 -0.02 9.09 4.96
N SER A 71 -1.28 8.92 4.57
CA SER A 71 -1.96 9.81 3.60
C SER A 71 -2.27 11.23 4.11
N MET A 72 -2.18 11.46 5.43
CA MET A 72 -2.43 12.76 6.05
C MET A 72 -1.22 13.70 5.98
N PHE A 73 -0.07 13.19 5.53
CA PHE A 73 1.19 13.92 5.35
C PHE A 73 1.46 14.16 3.86
#